data_AF-A0A4Y8PVA3-F1
#
_entry.id   AF-A0A4Y8PVA3-F1
#
_cell.length_a   1.000
_cell.length_b   1.000
_cell.length_c   1.000
_cell.angle_alpha   90.00
_cell.angle_beta   90.00
_cell.angle_gamma   90.00
#
_symmetry.space_group_name_H-M   'P 1'
#
loop_
_entity.id
_entity.type
_entity.pdbx_description
1 polymer ?
#
loop_
_entity_poly.entity_id
_entity_poly.type
_entity_poly.pdbx_seq_one_letter_code
_entity_poly.pdbx_strand_id
1 'polypeptide(L)'
;MTKNGYVRTTWFAEGEIHFRQTVCGEEKTLIWVSSAKSNVGFTMIMYDFIEWCRREMNLNIEVDMSWNHHRGFAVSNSDWPLVRSEMIRFIHLHNIQASENDDIFSDGEWYS
;
A
#
# COMPACT_ATOMS: atom_id res chain seq x y z
N MET A 1 17.63 21.60 -5.09
CA MET A 1 17.96 20.83 -6.31
C MET A 1 16.99 19.67 -6.38
N THR A 2 15.96 19.77 -7.20
CA THR A 2 15.00 18.68 -7.42
C THR A 2 15.66 17.63 -8.31
N LYS A 3 16.09 16.50 -7.72
CA LYS A 3 16.39 15.30 -8.50
C LYS A 3 15.08 14.93 -9.21
N ASN A 4 15.06 15.00 -10.53
CA ASN A 4 14.01 14.43 -11.37
C ASN A 4 14.03 12.91 -11.17
N GLY A 5 13.45 12.43 -10.08
CA GLY A 5 13.19 11.02 -9.89
C GLY A 5 12.09 10.60 -10.85
N TYR A 6 12.35 9.57 -11.65
CA TYR A 6 11.30 8.94 -12.45
C TYR A 6 10.19 8.50 -11.50
N VAL A 7 8.98 9.04 -11.71
CA VAL A 7 7.77 8.59 -11.03
C VAL A 7 7.09 7.60 -11.97
N ARG A 8 7.10 6.32 -11.61
CA ARG A 8 6.40 5.28 -12.37
C ARG A 8 5.31 4.68 -11.51
N THR A 9 4.07 4.87 -11.94
CA THR A 9 2.91 4.21 -11.31
C THR A 9 2.54 2.94 -12.08
N THR A 10 2.26 1.89 -11.34
CA THR A 10 1.82 0.58 -11.84
C THR A 10 0.67 0.09 -10.98
N TRP A 11 -0.31 -0.52 -11.64
CA TRP A 11 -1.47 -1.12 -10.98
C TRP A 11 -1.37 -2.63 -11.08
N PHE A 12 -1.71 -3.31 -9.98
CA PHE A 12 -1.76 -4.77 -9.90
C PHE A 12 -3.09 -5.19 -9.30
N ALA A 13 -3.57 -6.37 -9.66
CA ALA A 13 -4.79 -6.94 -9.11
C ALA A 13 -4.58 -8.43 -8.82
N GLU A 14 -5.07 -8.89 -7.68
CA GLU A 14 -5.13 -10.29 -7.28
C GLU A 14 -6.49 -10.56 -6.63
N GLY A 15 -7.41 -11.16 -7.41
CA GLY A 15 -8.80 -11.28 -7.00
C GLY A 15 -9.43 -9.91 -6.74
N GLU A 16 -9.99 -9.72 -5.55
CA GLU A 16 -10.60 -8.45 -5.12
C GLU A 16 -9.57 -7.42 -4.61
N ILE A 17 -8.32 -7.83 -4.39
CA ILE A 17 -7.26 -6.97 -3.86
C ILE A 17 -6.58 -6.25 -5.02
N HIS A 18 -6.57 -4.93 -4.97
CA HIS A 18 -5.92 -4.09 -5.96
C HIS A 18 -4.82 -3.27 -5.31
N PHE A 19 -3.72 -3.10 -6.04
CA PHE A 19 -2.58 -2.30 -5.61
C PHE A 19 -2.34 -1.18 -6.60
N ARG A 20 -2.09 0.02 -6.05
CA ARG A 20 -1.46 1.12 -6.76
C ARG A 20 -0.06 1.28 -6.21
N GLN A 21 0.94 1.13 -7.06
CA GLN A 21 2.34 1.24 -6.68
C GLN A 21 2.99 2.39 -7.45
N THR A 22 3.69 3.28 -6.75
CA THR A 22 4.43 4.38 -7.35
C THR A 22 5.89 4.32 -6.91
N VAL A 23 6.79 4.08 -7.85
CA VAL A 23 8.24 4.17 -7.60
C VAL A 23 8.64 5.64 -7.62
N CYS A 24 9.25 6.12 -6.53
CA CYS A 24 9.63 7.51 -6.33
C CYS A 24 11.15 7.64 -6.24
N GLY A 25 11.80 7.81 -7.39
CA GLY A 25 13.27 7.89 -7.45
C GLY A 25 13.95 6.57 -7.09
N GLU A 26 15.15 6.64 -6.55
CA GLU A 26 16.02 5.48 -6.34
C GLU A 26 15.78 4.74 -5.02
N GLU A 27 15.13 5.39 -4.04
CA GLU A 27 15.11 4.88 -2.67
C GLU A 27 13.76 4.29 -2.25
N LYS A 28 12.65 4.83 -2.75
CA LYS A 28 11.34 4.64 -2.13
C LYS A 28 10.26 4.26 -3.13
N THR A 29 9.44 3.29 -2.76
CA THR A 29 8.20 2.92 -3.43
C THR A 29 7.03 3.17 -2.50
N LEU A 30 5.96 3.74 -3.04
CA LEU A 30 4.70 3.97 -2.34
C LEU A 30 3.68 2.93 -2.80
N ILE A 31 2.94 2.33 -1.87
CA ILE A 31 1.96 1.28 -2.14
C ILE A 31 0.65 1.64 -1.46
N TRP A 32 -0.42 1.74 -2.23
CA TRP A 32 -1.79 1.77 -1.73
C TRP A 32 -2.47 0.46 -2.09
N VAL A 33 -3.33 -0.01 -1.19
CA VAL A 33 -4.03 -1.28 -1.33
C VAL A 33 -5.52 -1.04 -1.15
N SER A 34 -6.32 -1.67 -1.99
CA SER A 34 -7.77 -1.64 -1.89
C SER A 34 -8.36 -3.04 -1.99
N SER A 35 -9.52 -3.22 -1.36
CA SER A 35 -10.39 -4.38 -1.56
C SER A 35 -11.80 -3.86 -1.81
N ALA A 36 -12.44 -4.28 -2.91
CA ALA A 36 -13.75 -3.75 -3.33
C ALA A 36 -13.83 -2.21 -3.28
N LYS A 37 -12.80 -1.53 -3.81
CA LYS A 37 -12.60 -0.05 -3.82
C LYS A 37 -12.40 0.62 -2.46
N SER A 38 -12.42 -0.13 -1.35
CA SER A 38 -12.15 0.42 -0.02
C SER A 38 -10.67 0.34 0.32
N ASN A 39 -10.11 1.40 0.89
CA ASN A 39 -8.73 1.47 1.34
C ASN A 39 -8.55 0.65 2.62
N VAL A 40 -8.07 -0.58 2.45
CA VAL A 40 -7.80 -1.49 3.57
C VAL A 40 -6.50 -1.15 4.31
N GLY A 41 -5.71 -0.18 3.85
CA GLY A 41 -4.46 0.22 4.49
C GLY A 41 -4.65 0.74 5.91
N PHE A 42 -5.74 1.46 6.18
CA PHE A 42 -6.05 1.88 7.56
C PHE A 42 -6.35 0.67 8.46
N THR A 43 -7.19 -0.25 7.99
CA THR A 43 -7.50 -1.48 8.73
C THR A 43 -6.25 -2.34 8.95
N MET A 44 -5.34 -2.42 7.99
CA MET A 44 -4.05 -3.10 8.17
C MET A 44 -3.19 -2.46 9.26
N ILE A 45 -3.15 -1.12 9.35
CA ILE A 45 -2.46 -0.41 10.43
C ILE A 45 -3.07 -0.75 11.79
N MET A 46 -4.41 -0.77 11.88
CA MET A 46 -5.13 -1.13 13.10
C MET A 46 -4.88 -2.57 13.57
N TYR A 47 -4.50 -3.46 12.64
CA TYR A 47 -4.13 -4.85 12.92
C TYR A 47 -2.62 -5.05 13.12
N ASP A 48 -1.86 -3.97 13.33
CA ASP A 48 -0.42 -3.98 13.58
C ASP A 48 0.45 -4.45 12.40
N PHE A 49 0.00 -4.29 11.15
CA PHE A 49 0.78 -4.69 9.95
C PHE A 49 2.20 -4.12 9.92
N ILE A 50 2.37 -2.85 10.30
CA ILE A 50 3.70 -2.20 10.31
C ILE A 50 4.62 -2.87 11.33
N GLU A 51 4.09 -3.17 12.51
CA GLU A 51 4.86 -3.83 13.57
C GLU A 51 5.20 -5.28 13.20
N TRP A 52 4.27 -5.98 12.54
CA TRP A 52 4.53 -7.28 11.95
C TRP A 52 5.72 -7.23 11.01
N CYS A 53 5.70 -6.37 9.99
CA CYS A 53 6.79 -6.26 9.02
C CYS A 53 8.12 -5.91 9.69
N ARG A 54 8.09 -5.07 10.73
CA ARG A 54 9.28 -4.73 11.50
C ARG A 54 9.84 -5.93 12.27
N ARG A 55 9.00 -6.69 13.00
CA ARG A 55 9.44 -7.80 13.85
C ARG A 55 9.81 -9.05 13.08
N GLU A 56 8.95 -9.46 12.16
CA GLU A 56 9.05 -10.75 11.50
C GLU A 56 9.99 -10.71 10.30
N MET A 57 10.21 -9.52 9.73
CA MET A 57 10.88 -9.36 8.44
C MET A 57 12.01 -8.35 8.45
N ASN A 58 12.20 -7.63 9.57
CA ASN A 58 13.17 -6.54 9.68
C ASN A 58 13.01 -5.47 8.57
N LEU A 59 11.75 -5.20 8.18
CA LEU A 59 11.41 -4.21 7.18
C LEU A 59 10.97 -2.90 7.85
N ASN A 60 11.46 -1.77 7.34
CA ASN A 60 10.98 -0.46 7.76
C ASN A 60 9.88 0.02 6.80
N ILE A 61 8.67 0.16 7.32
CA ILE A 61 7.50 0.64 6.58
C ILE A 61 6.97 1.89 7.26
N GLU A 62 6.74 2.94 6.49
CA GLU A 62 6.14 4.18 6.96
C GLU A 62 4.73 4.33 6.41
N VAL A 63 3.87 5.07 7.11
CA VAL A 63 2.59 5.49 6.55
C VAL A 63 2.83 6.70 5.64
N ASP A 64 2.29 6.65 4.43
CA ASP A 64 2.28 7.76 3.48
C ASP A 64 0.83 8.19 3.19
N MET A 65 0.59 9.49 3.13
CA MET A 65 -0.73 10.07 2.80
C MET A 65 -0.65 11.05 1.63
N SER A 66 0.41 10.97 0.82
CA SER A 66 0.69 11.95 -0.25
C SER A 66 -0.30 11.89 -1.41
N TRP A 67 -1.02 10.78 -1.57
CA TRP A 67 -2.02 10.59 -2.62
C TRP A 67 -3.43 10.79 -2.07
N ASN A 68 -4.02 11.96 -2.35
CA ASN A 68 -5.39 12.35 -1.96
C ASN A 68 -5.72 12.12 -0.47
N HIS A 69 -4.71 12.17 0.41
CA HIS A 69 -4.82 11.84 1.84
C HIS A 69 -5.20 10.38 2.15
N HIS A 70 -5.21 9.50 1.14
CA HIS A 70 -5.38 8.08 1.35
C HIS A 70 -4.13 7.49 2.01
N ARG A 71 -4.36 6.68 3.05
CA ARG A 71 -3.28 5.96 3.73
C ARG A 71 -2.72 4.90 2.81
N GLY A 72 -1.43 4.98 2.55
CA GLY A 72 -0.63 3.97 1.89
C GLY A 72 0.63 3.72 2.70
N PHE A 73 1.52 2.92 2.12
CA PHE A 73 2.74 2.46 2.75
C PHE A 73 3.94 2.86 1.92
N ALA A 74 4.92 3.35 2.62
CA ALA A 74 6.17 3.85 2.11
C ALA A 74 7.26 2.82 2.43
N VAL A 75 7.88 2.26 1.40
CA VAL A 75 8.83 1.13 1.53
C VAL A 75 10.08 1.36 0.70
N SER A 76 11.17 0.68 1.03
CA SER A 76 12.38 0.65 0.19
C SER A 76 12.07 0.07 -1.19
N ASN A 77 12.73 0.59 -2.22
CA ASN A 77 12.68 0.05 -3.58
C ASN A 77 13.15 -1.41 -3.68
N SER A 78 13.99 -1.90 -2.76
CA SER A 78 14.40 -3.31 -2.72
C SER A 78 13.33 -4.24 -2.16
N ASP A 79 12.45 -3.70 -1.31
CA ASP A 79 11.61 -4.52 -0.43
C ASP A 79 10.15 -4.56 -0.87
N TRP A 80 9.73 -3.65 -1.75
CA TRP A 80 8.34 -3.56 -2.22
C TRP A 80 7.77 -4.89 -2.75
N PRO A 81 8.50 -5.76 -3.49
CA PRO A 81 7.90 -7.00 -3.98
C PRO A 81 7.51 -7.93 -2.83
N LEU A 82 8.37 -7.99 -1.80
CA LEU A 82 8.15 -8.77 -0.60
C LEU A 82 7.01 -8.18 0.23
N VAL A 83 7.03 -6.86 0.47
CA VAL A 83 5.94 -6.20 1.22
C VAL A 83 4.60 -6.42 0.56
N ARG A 84 4.49 -6.30 -0.77
CA ARG A 84 3.23 -6.54 -1.49
C ARG A 84 2.72 -7.97 -1.30
N SER A 85 3.60 -8.97 -1.42
CA SER A 85 3.26 -10.38 -1.16
C SER A 85 2.73 -10.56 0.27
N GLU A 86 3.35 -9.89 1.23
CA GLU A 86 2.95 -9.97 2.63
C GLU A 86 1.67 -9.21 2.95
N MET A 87 1.38 -8.11 2.25
CA MET A 87 0.08 -7.45 2.35
C MET A 87 -1.05 -8.41 1.97
N ILE A 88 -0.90 -9.15 0.86
CA ILE A 88 -1.87 -10.16 0.42
C ILE A 88 -2.03 -11.25 1.49
N ARG A 89 -0.91 -11.80 1.97
CA ARG A 89 -0.90 -12.83 3.02
C ARG A 89 -1.57 -12.34 4.30
N PHE A 90 -1.27 -11.12 4.73
CA PHE A 90 -1.79 -10.50 5.94
C PHE A 90 -3.30 -10.25 5.84
N ILE A 91 -3.77 -9.70 4.71
CA ILE A 91 -5.20 -9.49 4.43
C ILE A 91 -5.95 -10.83 4.53
N HIS A 92 -5.43 -11.88 3.90
CA HIS A 92 -6.06 -13.21 3.96
C HIS A 92 -6.04 -13.81 5.37
N LEU A 93 -4.91 -13.74 6.07
CA LEU A 93 -4.76 -14.34 7.40
C LEU A 93 -5.70 -13.71 8.43
N HIS A 94 -5.84 -12.38 8.38
CA HIS A 94 -6.69 -11.64 9.30
C HIS A 94 -8.13 -11.47 8.80
N ASN A 95 -8.45 -12.04 7.62
CA ASN A 95 -9.72 -11.86 6.94
C ASN A 95 -10.14 -10.37 6.89
N ILE A 96 -9.19 -9.51 6.52
CA ILE A 96 -9.43 -8.07 6.41
C ILE A 96 -10.42 -7.85 5.28
N GLN A 97 -11.57 -7.29 5.61
CA GLN A 97 -12.60 -6.91 4.67
C GLN A 97 -12.75 -5.40 4.66
N ALA A 98 -13.21 -4.89 3.53
CA ALA A 98 -13.68 -3.53 3.42
C ALA A 98 -14.74 -3.24 4.49
N SER A 99 -14.50 -2.21 5.30
CA SER A 99 -15.49 -1.63 6.20
C SER A 99 -16.21 -0.47 5.52
N GLU A 100 -17.47 -0.25 5.89
CA GLU A 100 -18.20 0.98 5.55
C GLU A 100 -17.54 2.27 6.06
N ASN A 101 -16.62 2.14 7.03
CA ASN A 101 -15.82 3.24 7.56
C ASN A 101 -14.46 3.43 6.86
N ASP A 102 -14.09 2.54 5.93
CA ASP A 102 -12.83 2.67 5.19
C ASP A 102 -12.93 3.81 4.17
N ASP A 103 -11.80 4.49 3.94
CA ASP A 103 -11.71 5.50 2.89
C ASP A 103 -11.97 4.82 1.53
N ILE A 104 -12.97 5.28 0.77
CA ILE A 104 -13.31 4.70 -0.54
C ILE A 104 -12.53 5.44 -1.63
N PHE A 105 -11.89 4.70 -2.53
CA PHE A 105 -11.30 5.26 -3.74
C PHE A 105 -12.39 5.47 -4.80
N SER A 106 -12.44 6.67 -5.40
CA SER A 106 -13.28 6.84 -6.58
C SER A 106 -12.61 6.21 -7.81
N ASP A 107 -13.43 5.75 -8.78
CA ASP A 107 -12.91 5.17 -10.03
C ASP A 107 -12.04 6.16 -10.81
N GLY A 108 -12.41 7.45 -10.77
CA GLY A 108 -11.65 8.52 -11.40
C GLY A 108 -10.27 8.72 -10.79
N GLU A 109 -10.14 8.59 -9.47
CA GLU A 109 -8.85 8.69 -8.79
C GLU A 109 -7.99 7.45 -9.03
N TRP A 110 -8.60 6.26 -8.97
CA TRP A 110 -7.85 5.01 -9.02
C TRP A 110 -7.25 4.73 -10.41
N TYR A 111 -7.95 5.08 -11.50
CA TYR A 111 -7.53 4.78 -12.89
C TYR A 111 -6.95 5.97 -13.68
N SER A 112 -6.74 7.13 -13.05
CA SER A 112 -6.04 8.28 -13.65
C SER A 112 -4.52 8.16 -13.57
#